data_AF-A0A349J978-F1
#
_entry.id   AF-A0A349J978-F1
#
_cell.length_a   1.000
_cell.length_b   1.000
_cell.length_c   1.000
_cell.angle_alpha   90.00
_cell.angle_beta   90.00
_cell.angle_gamma   90.00
#
_symmetry.space_group_name_H-M   'P 1'
#
loop_
_entity.id
_entity.type
_entity.pdbx_description
1 polymer ?
#
loop_
_entity_poly.entity_id
_entity_poly.type
_entity_poly.pdbx_seq_one_letter_code
_entity_poly.pdbx_strand_id
1 'polypeptide(L)'
;QRLAGMQARGDKPARLSGFRIACEPGVEPETVAARVREATGLRALTWQDLRGNAVKMMEIQRNLFIVCMIAIQLLTVFVVYAVFSTMVAELRHDIGVLRGIGARRRDVAVAFLAAALFACLGGGLAGWAIGWGFLAAINPLSDAFGFSLFPESVFYTPQAPTSFDAWIPLLFISSMTVIGLLAVLLPAWKAARVQPIDTLREGA
;
A
#
# COMPACT_ATOMS: atom_id res chain seq x y z
N GLN A 1 -28.65 -24.39 -5.80
CA GLN A 1 -28.92 -25.50 -4.85
C GLN A 1 -30.19 -25.19 -4.05
N ARG A 2 -31.09 -26.17 -3.92
CA ARG A 2 -32.35 -26.05 -3.14
C ARG A 2 -32.01 -26.15 -1.65
N LEU A 3 -32.29 -25.12 -0.85
CA LEU A 3 -32.13 -25.21 0.60
C LEU A 3 -33.29 -26.03 1.18
N ALA A 4 -33.14 -27.36 1.17
CA ALA A 4 -34.01 -28.24 1.94
C ALA A 4 -33.54 -28.19 3.40
N GLY A 5 -33.98 -27.17 4.12
CA GLY A 5 -33.67 -26.98 5.53
C GLY A 5 -34.91 -26.48 6.26
N MET A 6 -35.96 -27.32 6.32
CA MET A 6 -36.94 -27.37 7.40
C MET A 6 -37.97 -28.47 7.09
N GLN A 7 -38.00 -29.50 7.93
CA GLN A 7 -39.09 -30.47 7.96
C GLN A 7 -40.41 -29.75 8.23
N ALA A 8 -41.46 -30.15 7.52
CA ALA A 8 -42.81 -29.66 7.74
C ALA A 8 -43.21 -29.92 9.20
N ARG A 9 -43.40 -28.86 9.97
CA ARG A 9 -44.07 -28.93 11.28
C ARG A 9 -45.53 -28.53 11.09
N GLY A 10 -46.39 -29.53 10.92
CA GLY A 10 -47.84 -29.39 10.90
C GLY A 10 -48.48 -29.16 9.52
N ASP A 11 -49.80 -28.94 9.54
CA ASP A 11 -50.78 -28.91 8.45
C ASP A 11 -50.69 -27.70 7.50
N LYS A 12 -49.47 -27.23 7.19
CA LYS A 12 -49.27 -26.13 6.24
C LYS A 12 -48.42 -26.61 5.06
N PRO A 13 -48.81 -26.30 3.80
CA PRO A 13 -48.11 -26.78 2.62
C PRO A 13 -46.64 -26.34 2.66
N ALA A 14 -45.73 -27.22 2.22
CA ALA A 14 -44.29 -26.99 2.22
C ALA A 14 -43.93 -25.71 1.43
N ARG A 15 -43.72 -24.60 2.14
CA ARG A 15 -43.28 -23.33 1.55
C ARG A 15 -41.77 -23.39 1.36
N LEU A 16 -41.32 -23.28 0.10
CA LEU A 16 -39.91 -23.14 -0.23
C LEU A 16 -39.41 -21.76 0.24
N SER A 17 -38.51 -21.75 1.22
CA SER A 17 -38.01 -20.52 1.84
C SER A 17 -37.00 -19.74 0.98
N GLY A 18 -36.54 -20.28 -0.16
CA GLY A 18 -35.70 -19.55 -1.11
C GLY A 18 -34.87 -20.44 -2.05
N PHE A 19 -34.34 -19.83 -3.10
CA PHE A 19 -33.43 -20.46 -4.06
C PHE A 19 -32.05 -19.79 -3.99
N ARG A 20 -30.98 -20.57 -3.93
CA ARG A 20 -29.61 -20.07 -4.13
C ARG A 20 -29.20 -20.31 -5.58
N ILE A 21 -28.91 -19.22 -6.27
CA ILE A 21 -28.40 -19.20 -7.64
C ILE A 21 -26.91 -18.83 -7.54
N ALA A 22 -26.05 -19.65 -8.11
CA ALA A 22 -24.64 -19.33 -8.26
C ALA A 22 -24.45 -18.66 -9.62
N CYS A 23 -23.79 -17.51 -9.66
CA CYS A 23 -23.45 -16.85 -10.92
C CYS A 23 -22.21 -17.51 -11.51
N GLU A 24 -22.13 -17.59 -12.84
CA GLU A 24 -20.91 -18.01 -13.53
C GLU A 24 -19.77 -16.99 -13.30
N PRO A 25 -18.50 -17.42 -13.36
CA PRO A 25 -17.35 -16.54 -13.14
C PRO A 25 -17.36 -15.35 -14.11
N GLY A 26 -17.23 -14.13 -13.59
CA GLY A 26 -17.18 -12.89 -14.39
C GLY A 26 -18.51 -12.16 -14.55
N VAL A 27 -19.62 -12.70 -14.06
CA VAL A 27 -20.93 -12.03 -14.07
C VAL A 27 -21.18 -11.31 -12.74
N GLU A 28 -21.47 -10.01 -12.81
CA GLU A 28 -21.71 -9.19 -11.63
C GLU A 28 -23.01 -9.64 -10.91
N PRO A 29 -22.94 -10.02 -9.61
CA PRO A 29 -24.07 -10.57 -8.86
C PRO A 29 -25.26 -9.61 -8.75
N GLU A 30 -25.00 -8.30 -8.74
CA GLU A 30 -26.01 -7.25 -8.65
C GLU A 30 -26.88 -7.21 -9.91
N THR A 31 -26.26 -7.31 -11.08
CA THR A 31 -26.93 -7.32 -12.39
C THR A 31 -27.83 -8.55 -12.54
N VAL A 32 -27.39 -9.70 -12.03
CA VAL A 32 -28.20 -10.93 -12.00
C VAL A 32 -29.35 -10.79 -10.99
N ALA A 33 -29.09 -10.23 -9.81
CA ALA A 33 -30.13 -10.00 -8.81
C ALA A 33 -31.22 -9.04 -9.31
N ALA A 34 -30.83 -8.00 -10.06
CA ALA A 34 -31.75 -7.06 -10.69
C ALA A 34 -32.64 -7.75 -11.74
N ARG A 35 -32.04 -8.53 -12.65
CA ARG A 35 -32.77 -9.30 -13.69
C ARG A 35 -33.75 -10.31 -13.09
N VAL A 36 -33.34 -10.99 -12.01
CA VAL A 36 -34.22 -11.96 -11.32
C VAL A 36 -35.38 -11.23 -10.63
N ARG A 37 -35.13 -10.06 -10.03
CA ARG A 37 -36.17 -9.25 -9.38
C ARG A 37 -37.20 -8.76 -10.40
N GLU A 38 -36.75 -8.32 -11.56
CA GLU A 38 -37.62 -7.86 -12.66
C GLU A 38 -38.44 -9.00 -13.28
N ALA A 39 -37.82 -10.16 -13.51
CA ALA A 39 -38.48 -11.30 -14.16
C ALA A 39 -39.44 -12.07 -13.25
N THR A 40 -39.20 -12.11 -11.93
CA THR A 40 -39.97 -12.96 -11.00
C THR A 40 -40.79 -12.20 -9.98
N GLY A 41 -40.57 -10.89 -9.81
CA GLY A 41 -41.17 -10.10 -8.73
C GLY A 41 -40.74 -10.51 -7.32
N LEU A 42 -39.79 -11.46 -7.19
CA LEU A 42 -39.29 -11.96 -5.91
C LEU A 42 -38.13 -11.12 -5.40
N ARG A 43 -37.98 -11.05 -4.06
CA ARG A 43 -36.84 -10.37 -3.41
C ARG A 43 -35.56 -11.17 -3.61
N ALA A 44 -34.78 -10.80 -4.63
CA ALA A 44 -33.40 -11.27 -4.79
C ALA A 44 -32.46 -10.47 -3.86
N LEU A 45 -31.69 -11.17 -3.03
CA LEU A 45 -30.64 -10.62 -2.16
C LEU A 45 -29.30 -11.22 -2.59
N THR A 46 -28.30 -10.38 -2.81
CA THR A 46 -26.94 -10.84 -3.10
C THR A 46 -26.24 -11.29 -1.81
N TRP A 47 -25.12 -12.01 -1.95
CA TRP A 47 -24.28 -12.33 -0.79
C TRP A 47 -23.74 -11.05 -0.12
N GLN A 48 -23.48 -10.00 -0.90
CA GLN A 48 -23.07 -8.67 -0.44
C GLN A 48 -24.19 -7.98 0.35
N ASP A 49 -25.47 -8.16 -0.03
CA ASP A 49 -26.60 -7.63 0.76
C ASP A 49 -26.78 -8.38 2.08
N LEU A 50 -26.68 -9.71 2.03
CA LEU A 50 -26.86 -10.60 3.19
C LEU A 50 -25.74 -10.49 4.23
N ARG A 51 -24.51 -10.21 3.78
CA ARG A 51 -23.35 -9.94 4.65
C ARG A 51 -22.88 -8.49 4.57
N GLY A 52 -23.76 -7.57 4.19
CA GLY A 52 -23.41 -6.18 3.92
C GLY A 52 -22.69 -5.50 5.06
N ASN A 53 -23.02 -5.83 6.31
CA ASN A 53 -22.30 -5.28 7.47
C ASN A 53 -20.83 -5.77 7.53
N ALA A 54 -20.55 -7.03 7.24
CA ALA A 54 -19.18 -7.56 7.25
C ALA A 54 -18.36 -7.04 6.05
N VAL A 55 -18.96 -6.96 4.86
CA VAL A 55 -18.29 -6.41 3.67
C VAL A 55 -18.02 -4.90 3.85
N LYS A 56 -19.00 -4.14 4.36
CA LYS A 56 -18.82 -2.71 4.69
C LYS A 56 -17.76 -2.49 5.78
N MET A 57 -17.68 -3.36 6.79
CA MET A 57 -16.63 -3.29 7.81
C MET A 57 -15.24 -3.49 7.19
N MET A 58 -15.08 -4.44 6.26
CA MET A 58 -13.83 -4.65 5.53
C MET A 58 -13.48 -3.46 4.62
N GLU A 59 -14.46 -2.88 3.93
CA GLU A 59 -14.27 -1.69 3.09
C GLU A 59 -13.83 -0.47 3.90
N ILE A 60 -14.49 -0.22 5.05
CA ILE A 60 -14.11 0.87 5.96
C ILE A 60 -12.69 0.64 6.48
N GLN A 61 -12.37 -0.57 6.94
CA GLN A 61 -11.03 -0.92 7.41
C GLN A 61 -9.98 -0.71 6.31
N ARG A 62 -10.24 -1.16 5.09
CA ARG A 62 -9.35 -0.95 3.93
C ARG A 62 -9.14 0.53 3.64
N ASN A 63 -10.20 1.32 3.65
CA ASN A 63 -10.10 2.77 3.42
C ASN A 63 -9.29 3.47 4.52
N LEU A 64 -9.47 3.08 5.79
CA LEU A 64 -8.64 3.60 6.88
C LEU A 64 -7.16 3.29 6.67
N PHE A 65 -6.82 2.06 6.26
CA PHE A 65 -5.43 1.71 5.94
C PHE A 65 -4.87 2.54 4.79
N ILE A 66 -5.64 2.77 3.73
CA ILE A 66 -5.21 3.61 2.60
C ILE A 66 -4.93 5.05 3.07
N VAL A 67 -5.81 5.63 3.88
CA VAL A 67 -5.62 6.98 4.44
C VAL A 67 -4.36 7.04 5.30
N CYS A 68 -4.14 6.07 6.19
CA CYS A 68 -2.94 5.98 7.01
C CYS A 68 -1.66 5.85 6.16
N MET A 69 -1.68 5.02 5.11
CA MET A 69 -0.55 4.87 4.19
C MET A 69 -0.21 6.18 3.49
N ILE A 70 -1.20 6.94 3.03
CA ILE A 70 -0.98 8.26 2.44
C ILE A 70 -0.39 9.24 3.47
N ALA A 71 -0.88 9.24 4.71
CA ALA A 71 -0.35 10.11 5.76
C ALA A 71 1.11 9.81 6.10
N ILE A 72 1.47 8.53 6.26
CA ILE A 72 2.86 8.09 6.47
C ILE A 72 3.72 8.46 5.27
N GLN A 73 3.15 8.39 4.07
CA GLN A 73 3.85 8.76 2.86
C GLN A 73 4.23 10.24 2.85
N LEU A 74 3.27 11.12 3.16
CA LEU A 74 3.52 12.56 3.25
C LEU A 74 4.61 12.87 4.29
N LEU A 75 4.57 12.21 5.44
CA LEU A 75 5.60 12.34 6.47
C LEU A 75 6.99 11.93 5.93
N THR A 76 7.06 10.80 5.21
CA THR A 76 8.31 10.31 4.63
C THR A 76 8.94 11.31 3.67
N VAL A 77 8.14 11.94 2.80
CA VAL A 77 8.62 12.98 1.88
C VAL A 77 9.25 14.15 2.64
N PHE A 78 8.59 14.60 3.71
CA PHE A 78 9.10 15.68 4.55
C PHE A 78 10.41 15.29 5.24
N VAL A 79 10.52 14.07 5.75
CA VAL A 79 11.74 13.56 6.38
C VAL A 79 12.89 13.49 5.36
N VAL A 80 12.65 12.96 4.16
CA VAL A 80 13.64 12.92 3.08
C VAL A 80 14.11 14.34 2.75
N TYR A 81 13.19 15.28 2.57
CA TYR A 81 13.53 16.68 2.34
C TYR A 81 14.41 17.26 3.45
N ALA A 82 14.05 17.02 4.72
CA ALA A 82 14.80 17.52 5.87
C ALA A 82 16.23 16.95 5.91
N VAL A 83 16.38 15.64 5.73
CA VAL A 83 17.69 14.96 5.74
C VAL A 83 18.58 15.51 4.62
N PHE A 84 18.06 15.59 3.38
CA PHE A 84 18.85 16.12 2.26
C PHE A 84 19.16 17.61 2.43
N SER A 85 18.23 18.40 2.99
CA SER A 85 18.49 19.81 3.27
C SER A 85 19.61 19.99 4.31
N THR A 86 19.62 19.18 5.37
CA THR A 86 20.69 19.20 6.38
C THR A 86 22.01 18.74 5.79
N MET A 87 22.00 17.66 4.99
CA MET A 87 23.20 17.17 4.31
C MET A 87 23.83 18.23 3.39
N VAL A 88 23.02 19.03 2.70
CA VAL A 88 23.51 20.16 1.88
C VAL A 88 24.14 21.25 2.73
N ALA A 89 23.63 21.49 3.94
CA ALA A 89 24.20 22.47 4.86
C ALA A 89 25.54 22.00 5.43
N GLU A 90 25.65 20.73 5.82
CA GLU A 90 26.88 20.12 6.33
C GLU A 90 27.98 20.08 5.26
N LEU A 91 27.63 19.68 4.04
CA LEU A 91 28.58 19.58 2.92
C LEU A 91 28.77 20.90 2.15
N ARG A 92 28.25 22.03 2.66
CA ARG A 92 28.28 23.31 1.95
C ARG A 92 29.71 23.75 1.64
N HIS A 93 30.63 23.62 2.59
CA HIS A 93 32.05 23.95 2.42
C HIS A 93 32.70 23.09 1.32
N ASP A 94 32.49 21.77 1.37
CA ASP A 94 33.07 20.82 0.41
C ASP A 94 32.54 21.04 -1.00
N ILE A 95 31.25 21.37 -1.15
CA ILE A 95 30.65 21.78 -2.42
C ILE A 95 31.33 23.06 -2.94
N GLY A 96 31.62 24.01 -2.05
CA GLY A 96 32.36 25.24 -2.36
C GLY A 96 33.76 24.96 -2.92
N VAL A 97 34.52 24.08 -2.26
CA VAL A 97 35.85 23.64 -2.70
C VAL A 97 35.77 22.92 -4.05
N LEU A 98 34.85 21.97 -4.20
CA LEU A 98 34.64 21.21 -5.44
C LEU A 98 34.29 22.14 -6.61
N ARG A 99 33.50 23.17 -6.36
CA ARG A 99 33.18 24.20 -7.35
C ARG A 99 34.33 25.17 -7.60
N GLY A 100 35.21 25.40 -6.63
CA GLY A 100 36.44 26.19 -6.78
C GLY A 100 37.46 25.55 -7.72
N ILE A 101 37.54 24.21 -7.73
CA ILE A 101 38.42 23.46 -8.63
C ILE A 101 37.83 23.21 -10.03
N GLY A 102 36.61 23.69 -10.31
CA GLY A 102 36.02 23.69 -11.65
C GLY A 102 34.75 22.85 -11.85
N ALA A 103 34.19 22.23 -10.81
CA ALA A 103 32.95 21.48 -10.95
C ALA A 103 31.76 22.39 -11.33
N ARG A 104 30.92 21.91 -12.27
CA ARG A 104 29.75 22.66 -12.72
C ARG A 104 28.61 22.48 -11.73
N ARG A 105 27.71 23.46 -11.68
CA ARG A 105 26.47 23.40 -10.89
C ARG A 105 25.64 22.13 -11.16
N ARG A 106 25.68 21.69 -12.43
CA ARG A 106 24.96 20.51 -12.92
C ARG A 106 25.52 19.23 -12.30
N ASP A 107 26.84 19.13 -12.17
CA ASP A 107 27.52 17.94 -11.67
C ASP A 107 27.18 17.73 -10.19
N VAL A 108 27.13 18.82 -9.41
CA VAL A 108 26.68 18.80 -8.01
C VAL A 108 25.22 18.36 -7.92
N ALA A 109 24.32 18.96 -8.71
CA ALA A 109 22.90 18.58 -8.69
C ALA A 109 22.68 17.10 -9.05
N VAL A 110 23.39 16.60 -10.08
CA VAL A 110 23.30 15.20 -10.52
C VAL A 110 23.82 14.26 -9.43
N ALA A 111 24.90 14.60 -8.73
CA ALA A 111 25.41 13.78 -7.64
C ALA A 111 24.38 13.61 -6.52
N PHE A 112 23.71 14.69 -6.10
CA PHE A 112 22.65 14.62 -5.09
C PHE A 112 21.41 13.85 -5.57
N LEU A 113 21.01 14.04 -6.83
CA LEU A 113 19.89 13.28 -7.41
C LEU A 113 20.22 11.78 -7.56
N ALA A 114 21.45 11.44 -7.92
CA ALA A 114 21.91 10.06 -7.99
C ALA A 114 21.94 9.43 -6.59
N ALA A 115 22.48 10.13 -5.59
CA ALA A 115 22.46 9.68 -4.20
C ALA A 115 21.02 9.43 -3.70
N ALA A 116 20.08 10.33 -4.02
CA ALA A 116 18.67 10.16 -3.70
C ALA A 116 18.05 8.96 -4.41
N LEU A 117 18.36 8.74 -5.69
CA LEU A 117 17.88 7.59 -6.45
C LEU A 117 18.34 6.27 -5.81
N PHE A 118 19.64 6.15 -5.49
CA PHE A 118 20.18 4.96 -4.83
C PHE A 118 19.59 4.75 -3.44
N ALA A 119 19.42 5.83 -2.66
CA ALA A 119 18.80 5.74 -1.34
C ALA A 119 17.33 5.29 -1.42
N CYS A 120 16.54 5.83 -2.37
CA CYS A 120 15.14 5.46 -2.54
C CYS A 120 14.99 4.01 -3.04
N LEU A 121 15.77 3.61 -4.05
CA LEU A 121 15.71 2.25 -4.59
C LEU A 121 16.22 1.22 -3.58
N GLY A 122 17.38 1.49 -2.95
CA GLY A 122 17.96 0.61 -1.95
C GLY A 122 17.06 0.48 -0.71
N GLY A 123 16.54 1.61 -0.21
CA GLY A 123 15.59 1.63 0.90
C GLY A 123 14.27 0.94 0.56
N GLY A 124 13.73 1.15 -0.64
CA GLY A 124 12.52 0.49 -1.11
C GLY A 124 12.67 -1.02 -1.24
N LEU A 125 13.77 -1.49 -1.82
CA LEU A 125 14.07 -2.92 -1.94
C LEU A 125 14.33 -3.57 -0.57
N ALA A 126 15.08 -2.91 0.31
CA ALA A 126 15.33 -3.40 1.66
C ALA A 126 14.03 -3.45 2.48
N GLY A 127 13.21 -2.40 2.42
CA GLY A 127 11.91 -2.36 3.09
C GLY A 127 10.97 -3.45 2.59
N TRP A 128 10.94 -3.69 1.28
CA TRP A 128 10.19 -4.80 0.69
C TRP A 128 10.70 -6.17 1.17
N ALA A 129 12.02 -6.39 1.16
CA ALA A 129 12.61 -7.64 1.63
C ALA A 129 12.33 -7.91 3.12
N ILE A 130 12.39 -6.87 3.95
CA ILE A 130 12.05 -6.96 5.39
C ILE A 130 10.55 -7.27 5.56
N GLY A 131 9.68 -6.58 4.83
CA GLY A 131 8.23 -6.83 4.87
C GLY A 131 7.87 -8.25 4.41
N TRP A 132 8.53 -8.73 3.35
CA TRP A 132 8.41 -10.11 2.89
C TRP A 132 8.87 -11.11 3.95
N GLY A 133 10.05 -10.88 4.54
CA GLY A 133 10.59 -11.72 5.61
C GLY A 133 9.65 -11.78 6.81
N PHE A 134 9.05 -10.65 7.18
CA PHE A 134 8.07 -10.58 8.26
C PHE A 134 6.81 -11.39 7.95
N LEU A 135 6.28 -11.28 6.73
CA LEU A 135 5.11 -12.07 6.32
C LEU A 135 5.43 -13.57 6.26
N ALA A 136 6.60 -13.95 5.75
CA ALA A 136 7.04 -15.35 5.73
C ALA A 136 7.23 -15.91 7.15
N ALA A 137 7.64 -15.06 8.10
CA ALA A 137 7.81 -15.44 9.49
C ALA A 137 6.50 -15.51 10.28
N ILE A 138 5.43 -14.85 9.85
CA ILE A 138 4.21 -14.72 10.67
C ILE A 138 3.47 -16.06 10.87
N ASN A 139 3.42 -16.91 9.84
CA ASN A 139 2.79 -18.23 9.91
C ASN A 139 3.55 -19.17 10.87
N PRO A 140 4.87 -19.42 10.72
CA PRO A 140 5.59 -20.29 11.66
C PRO A 140 5.65 -19.72 13.08
N LEU A 141 5.65 -18.40 13.23
CA LEU A 141 5.59 -17.78 14.55
C LEU A 141 4.21 -18.01 15.21
N SER A 142 3.12 -17.91 14.45
CA SER A 142 1.77 -18.19 14.95
C SER A 142 1.62 -19.64 15.43
N ASP A 143 2.18 -20.59 14.68
CA ASP A 143 2.18 -22.01 15.04
C ASP A 143 3.00 -22.29 16.30
N ALA A 144 4.18 -21.63 16.43
CA ALA A 144 5.06 -21.80 17.59
C ALA A 144 4.49 -21.22 18.90
N PHE A 145 3.75 -20.11 18.81
CA PHE A 145 3.17 -19.44 19.99
C PHE A 145 1.75 -19.92 20.34
N GLY A 146 1.16 -20.83 19.56
CA GLY A 146 -0.17 -21.39 19.81
C GLY A 146 -1.32 -20.40 19.71
N PHE A 147 -1.07 -19.19 19.19
CA PHE A 147 -2.08 -18.17 18.88
C PHE A 147 -2.30 -18.13 17.38
N SER A 148 -3.48 -18.57 16.93
CA SER A 148 -3.89 -18.37 15.54
C SER A 148 -4.22 -16.90 15.33
N LEU A 149 -3.29 -16.14 14.73
CA LEU A 149 -3.53 -14.75 14.33
C LEU A 149 -4.64 -14.63 13.27
N PHE A 150 -4.94 -15.73 12.58
CA PHE A 150 -6.01 -15.86 11.59
C PHE A 150 -6.97 -16.97 12.01
N PRO A 151 -7.83 -16.74 13.01
CA PRO A 151 -8.77 -17.76 13.45
C PRO A 151 -9.73 -18.11 12.31
N GLU A 152 -9.90 -19.41 12.09
CA GLU A 152 -10.68 -20.02 11.00
C GLU A 152 -12.16 -19.57 11.01
N SER A 153 -12.64 -19.07 12.15
CA SER A 153 -13.98 -18.51 12.34
C SER A 153 -14.19 -17.16 11.63
N VAL A 154 -13.12 -16.43 11.32
CA VAL A 154 -13.16 -15.10 10.69
C VAL A 154 -12.51 -15.13 9.30
N PHE A 155 -11.40 -15.85 9.15
CA PHE A 155 -10.71 -16.04 7.88
C PHE A 155 -10.86 -17.49 7.46
N TYR A 156 -11.54 -17.75 6.34
CA TYR A 156 -11.76 -19.10 5.76
C TYR A 156 -10.47 -19.83 5.34
N THR A 157 -9.30 -19.35 5.76
CA THR A 157 -7.99 -19.92 5.48
C THR A 157 -7.14 -19.74 6.76
N PRO A 158 -6.60 -20.83 7.34
CA PRO A 158 -5.81 -20.80 8.57
C PRO A 158 -4.40 -20.21 8.39
N GLN A 159 -4.06 -19.78 7.17
CA GLN A 159 -2.77 -19.21 6.80
C GLN A 159 -2.99 -17.80 6.25
N ALA A 160 -2.11 -16.87 6.60
CA ALA A 160 -2.09 -15.57 5.94
C ALA A 160 -1.98 -15.79 4.42
N PRO A 161 -2.89 -15.24 3.59
CA PRO A 161 -2.77 -15.37 2.15
C PRO A 161 -1.46 -14.71 1.70
N THR A 162 -0.49 -15.55 1.31
CA THR A 162 0.80 -15.13 0.73
C THR A 162 0.71 -14.92 -0.78
N SER A 163 -0.50 -14.87 -1.34
CA SER A 163 -0.73 -14.58 -2.75
C SER A 163 -0.20 -13.19 -3.06
N PHE A 164 0.97 -13.15 -3.71
CA PHE A 164 1.66 -11.93 -4.04
C PHE A 164 1.46 -11.56 -5.50
N ASP A 165 0.82 -10.42 -5.67
CA ASP A 165 0.78 -9.71 -6.93
C ASP A 165 2.04 -8.83 -7.00
N ALA A 166 3.07 -9.30 -7.71
CA ALA A 166 4.36 -8.60 -7.84
C ALA A 166 4.23 -7.16 -8.38
N TRP A 167 3.10 -6.85 -9.03
CA TRP A 167 2.81 -5.51 -9.53
C TRP A 167 2.60 -4.47 -8.42
N ILE A 168 2.07 -4.88 -7.25
CA ILE A 168 1.79 -3.97 -6.13
C ILE A 168 3.09 -3.39 -5.53
N PRO A 169 4.08 -4.20 -5.07
CA PRO A 169 5.31 -3.66 -4.52
C PRO A 169 6.11 -2.87 -5.57
N LEU A 170 6.06 -3.26 -6.84
CA LEU A 170 6.70 -2.52 -7.92
C LEU A 170 6.09 -1.11 -8.09
N LEU A 171 4.77 -0.99 -8.03
CA LEU A 171 4.07 0.30 -8.08
C LEU A 171 4.39 1.16 -6.86
N PHE A 172 4.46 0.57 -5.67
CA PHE A 172 4.85 1.30 -4.47
C PHE A 172 6.30 1.79 -4.54
N ILE A 173 7.27 0.93 -4.84
CA ILE A 173 8.69 1.33 -4.94
C ILE A 173 8.90 2.40 -6.02
N SER A 174 8.25 2.26 -7.17
CA SER A 174 8.35 3.27 -8.25
C SER A 174 7.73 4.61 -7.84
N SER A 175 6.52 4.61 -7.28
CA SER A 175 5.88 5.83 -6.78
C SER A 175 6.71 6.50 -5.67
N MET A 176 7.25 5.74 -4.73
CA MET A 176 8.16 6.22 -3.68
C MET A 176 9.36 6.92 -4.26
N THR A 177 10.01 6.28 -5.23
CA THR A 177 11.23 6.79 -5.84
C THR A 177 10.96 8.11 -6.55
N VAL A 178 9.84 8.21 -7.28
CA VAL A 178 9.45 9.45 -7.95
C VAL A 178 9.20 10.58 -6.94
N ILE A 179 8.41 10.31 -5.89
CA ILE A 179 8.08 11.32 -4.90
C ILE A 179 9.32 11.73 -4.08
N GLY A 180 10.19 10.78 -3.74
CA GLY A 180 11.45 11.04 -3.05
C GLY A 180 12.40 11.91 -3.87
N LEU A 181 12.54 11.63 -5.18
CA LEU A 181 13.33 12.46 -6.09
C LEU A 181 12.76 13.88 -6.20
N LEU A 182 11.44 14.03 -6.27
CA LEU A 182 10.78 15.34 -6.27
C LEU A 182 11.07 16.12 -4.99
N ALA A 183 11.08 15.45 -3.83
CA ALA A 183 11.43 16.06 -2.55
C ALA A 183 12.88 16.57 -2.53
N VAL A 184 13.82 15.81 -3.12
CA VAL A 184 15.25 16.15 -3.15
C VAL A 184 15.59 17.20 -4.22
N LEU A 185 14.71 17.44 -5.18
CA LEU A 185 14.97 18.41 -6.26
C LEU A 185 15.28 19.82 -5.73
N LEU A 186 14.55 20.27 -4.71
CA LEU A 186 14.76 21.56 -4.05
C LEU A 186 16.13 21.68 -3.36
N PRO A 187 16.51 20.79 -2.43
CA PRO A 187 17.82 20.86 -1.78
C PRO A 187 18.96 20.62 -2.78
N ALA A 188 18.82 19.74 -3.77
CA ALA A 188 19.84 19.54 -4.82
C ALA A 188 20.07 20.81 -5.64
N TRP A 189 19.01 21.55 -5.97
CA TRP A 189 19.14 22.84 -6.65
C TRP A 189 19.80 23.91 -5.77
N LYS A 190 19.49 23.91 -4.48
CA LYS A 190 20.13 24.80 -3.49
C LYS A 190 21.63 24.50 -3.38
N ALA A 191 22.01 23.22 -3.30
CA ALA A 191 23.40 22.76 -3.28
C ALA A 191 24.19 23.23 -4.51
N ALA A 192 23.61 23.07 -5.70
CA ALA A 192 24.23 23.49 -6.96
C ALA A 192 24.56 24.99 -7.04
N ARG A 193 23.82 25.82 -6.31
CA ARG A 193 23.96 27.29 -6.30
C ARG A 193 24.93 27.83 -5.26
N VAL A 194 25.49 26.99 -4.39
CA VAL A 194 26.53 27.40 -3.42
C VAL A 194 27.71 28.04 -4.16
N GLN A 195 28.15 29.23 -3.72
CA GLN A 195 29.27 29.94 -4.33
C GLN A 195 30.56 29.66 -3.56
N PRO A 196 31.70 29.42 -4.25
CA PRO A 196 32.99 29.16 -3.59
C PRO A 196 33.45 30.30 -2.68
N ILE A 197 33.11 31.55 -3.03
CA ILE A 197 33.56 32.73 -2.28
C ILE A 197 32.85 32.87 -0.91
N ASP A 198 31.59 32.43 -0.84
CA ASP A 198 30.80 32.48 0.40
C ASP A 198 31.32 31.43 1.39
N THR A 199 31.71 30.26 0.90
CA THR A 199 32.19 29.15 1.74
C THR A 199 33.58 29.40 2.31
N LEU A 200 34.43 30.15 1.60
CA LEU A 200 35.78 30.50 2.07
C LEU A 200 35.76 31.59 3.16
N ARG A 201 34.72 32.43 3.19
CA ARG A 201 34.53 33.46 4.22
C ARG A 201 33.97 32.90 5.53
N GLU A 202 33.25 31.78 5.49
CA GLU A 202 32.67 31.13 6.68
C GLU A 202 33.70 30.27 7.44
N GLY A 203 34.82 29.88 6.80
CA GLY A 203 35.89 29.07 7.40
C GLY A 203 37.12 29.85 7.88
N ALA A 204 37.13 31.18 7.77
CA ALA A 204 38.16 32.09 8.27
C ALA A 204 37.65 32.88 9.47
#